data_AF-A0A2W2EZ74-F1
#
_entry.id   AF-A0A2W2EZ74-F1
#
_cell.length_a   1.000
_cell.length_b   1.000
_cell.length_c   1.000
_cell.angle_alpha   90.00
_cell.angle_beta   90.00
_cell.angle_gamma   90.00
#
_symmetry.space_group_name_H-M   'P 1'
#
loop_
_entity.id
_entity.type
_entity.pdbx_description
1 polymer ?
#
loop_
_entity_poly.entity_id
_entity_poly.type
_entity_poly.pdbx_seq_one_letter_code
_entity_poly.pdbx_strand_id
1 'polypeptide(L)'
;MWSPYDEGPRSRRPIYIAIAGLLVLVAGGVGLAMLASADADPDPAASPQPTAAATNPLVQNRPAGKDGFASSRTTDKHPLTLKEVFPDAKAGSYVRTARRLDKKCKDAATGDKLVKALDDADCNQMLRATYRDKSGKIIGTVGVANLKTAKQASKVVDAAAGGALEDYVKPLPGKDEATKTLGTGQANAGAWRHGHYAVLLWFQFKDGHEPSKAERKKLTAAAMAIADKTVYPALDSRALTGRKPE
;
A
#
# COMPACT_ATOMS: atom_id res chain seq x y z
N MET A 1 29.27 -37.08 -42.08
CA MET A 1 28.83 -36.12 -43.11
C MET A 1 27.33 -35.93 -42.91
N TRP A 2 26.94 -34.86 -42.23
CA TRP A 2 25.57 -34.51 -41.82
C TRP A 2 25.21 -33.22 -42.54
N SER A 3 24.11 -33.23 -43.30
CA SER A 3 23.65 -32.13 -44.14
C SER A 3 22.55 -31.36 -43.40
N PRO A 4 22.64 -30.02 -43.27
CA PRO A 4 21.71 -29.22 -42.46
C PRO A 4 20.36 -28.91 -43.14
N TYR A 5 19.90 -29.69 -44.12
CA TYR A 5 18.68 -29.40 -44.89
C TYR A 5 17.77 -30.61 -45.11
N ASP A 6 17.46 -31.36 -44.05
CA ASP A 6 16.28 -32.24 -44.05
C ASP A 6 15.07 -31.46 -43.51
N GLU A 7 14.27 -30.92 -44.43
CA GLU A 7 12.99 -30.27 -44.12
C GLU A 7 11.87 -31.31 -43.97
N GLY A 8 11.37 -31.48 -42.74
CA GLY A 8 10.17 -32.24 -42.45
C GLY A 8 8.87 -31.61 -43.00
N PRO A 9 7.76 -32.35 -43.09
CA PRO A 9 6.57 -31.97 -43.84
C PRO A 9 5.88 -30.71 -43.29
N ARG A 10 5.72 -29.71 -44.16
CA ARG A 10 5.15 -28.38 -43.87
C ARG A 10 3.68 -28.48 -43.43
N SER A 11 3.40 -28.09 -42.19
CA SER A 11 2.02 -27.98 -41.70
C SER A 11 1.27 -26.85 -42.42
N ARG A 12 0.06 -27.11 -42.92
CA ARG A 12 -0.80 -26.13 -43.63
C ARG A 12 -1.53 -25.15 -42.69
N ARG A 13 -1.22 -25.15 -41.40
CA ARG A 13 -1.83 -24.29 -40.37
C ARG A 13 -1.65 -22.76 -40.56
N PRO A 14 -0.54 -22.23 -41.12
CA PRO A 14 -0.41 -20.77 -41.24
C PRO A 14 -1.27 -20.16 -42.36
N ILE A 15 -1.74 -20.97 -43.33
CA ILE A 15 -2.57 -20.48 -44.45
C ILE A 15 -4.01 -20.18 -43.99
N TYR A 16 -4.56 -21.00 -43.09
CA TYR A 16 -5.91 -20.78 -42.56
C TYR A 16 -6.01 -19.55 -41.64
N ILE A 17 -4.93 -19.20 -40.93
CA ILE A 17 -4.87 -18.01 -40.07
C ILE A 17 -4.79 -16.74 -40.94
N ALA A 18 -4.06 -16.78 -42.06
CA ALA A 18 -3.97 -15.65 -42.99
C ALA A 18 -5.30 -15.36 -43.71
N ILE A 19 -6.08 -16.39 -44.06
CA ILE A 19 -7.39 -16.23 -44.71
C ILE A 19 -8.44 -15.68 -43.73
N ALA A 20 -8.42 -16.11 -42.46
CA ALA A 20 -9.32 -15.58 -41.43
C ALA A 20 -9.04 -14.11 -41.09
N GLY A 21 -7.77 -13.68 -41.09
CA GLY A 21 -7.39 -12.29 -40.85
C GLY A 21 -7.85 -11.33 -41.96
N LEU A 22 -7.85 -11.76 -43.23
CA LEU A 22 -8.24 -10.93 -44.36
C LEU A 22 -9.75 -10.64 -44.40
N LEU A 23 -10.59 -11.59 -43.97
CA LEU A 23 -12.06 -11.43 -43.95
C LEU A 23 -12.55 -10.45 -42.88
N VAL A 24 -11.86 -10.37 -41.73
CA VAL A 24 -12.21 -9.43 -40.65
C VAL A 24 -11.86 -7.98 -41.02
N LEU A 25 -10.78 -7.76 -41.77
CA LEU A 25 -10.36 -6.43 -42.20
C LEU A 25 -11.27 -5.83 -43.28
N VAL A 26 -11.79 -6.65 -44.19
CA VAL A 26 -12.73 -6.20 -45.24
C VAL A 26 -14.11 -5.87 -44.64
N ALA A 27 -14.58 -6.65 -43.65
CA ALA A 27 -15.84 -6.36 -42.96
C ALA A 27 -15.78 -5.09 -42.09
N GLY A 28 -14.63 -4.81 -41.47
CA GLY A 28 -14.43 -3.60 -40.67
C GLY A 28 -14.33 -2.31 -41.50
N GLY A 29 -13.73 -2.37 -42.69
CA GLY A 29 -13.54 -1.20 -43.56
C GLY A 29 -14.83 -0.67 -44.20
N VAL A 30 -15.75 -1.54 -44.60
CA VAL A 30 -17.02 -1.15 -45.25
C VAL A 30 -18.01 -0.54 -44.23
N GLY A 31 -18.00 -1.03 -42.98
CA GLY A 31 -18.87 -0.51 -41.92
C GLY A 31 -18.53 0.92 -41.48
N LEU A 32 -17.25 1.31 -41.49
CA LEU A 32 -16.82 2.67 -41.14
C LEU A 32 -17.08 3.70 -42.24
N ALA A 33 -17.04 3.31 -43.52
CA ALA A 33 -17.27 4.22 -44.64
C ALA A 33 -18.76 4.59 -44.83
N MET A 34 -19.68 3.69 -44.45
CA MET A 34 -21.12 3.90 -44.53
C MET A 34 -21.67 4.80 -43.40
N LEU A 35 -20.99 4.89 -42.25
CA LEU A 35 -21.39 5.78 -41.15
C LEU A 35 -20.90 7.22 -41.30
N ALA A 36 -19.94 7.48 -42.20
CA ALA A 36 -19.35 8.81 -42.41
C ALA A 36 -20.04 9.62 -43.52
N SER A 37 -21.08 9.09 -44.17
CA SER A 37 -21.68 9.68 -45.38
C SER A 37 -23.21 9.87 -45.27
N ALA A 38 -23.68 10.37 -44.14
CA ALA A 38 -25.08 10.81 -43.99
C ALA A 38 -25.09 12.20 -43.35
N ASP A 39 -25.18 13.24 -44.20
CA ASP A 39 -25.30 14.63 -43.81
C ASP A 39 -26.76 15.09 -43.69
N ALA A 40 -26.95 16.04 -42.76
CA ALA A 40 -27.98 17.08 -42.61
C ALA A 40 -29.20 16.82 -41.68
N ASP A 41 -29.20 17.59 -40.58
CA ASP A 41 -30.08 17.65 -39.41
C ASP A 41 -31.58 17.94 -39.66
N PRO A 42 -32.42 17.72 -38.63
CA PRO A 42 -32.91 18.89 -37.89
C PRO A 42 -32.60 18.82 -36.38
N ASP A 43 -32.32 20.00 -35.82
CA ASP A 43 -31.95 20.31 -34.44
C ASP A 43 -32.26 19.23 -33.37
N PRO A 44 -31.24 18.62 -32.74
CA PRO A 44 -31.47 17.81 -31.57
C PRO A 44 -31.80 18.74 -30.39
N ALA A 45 -33.01 18.56 -29.86
CA ALA A 45 -33.42 19.10 -28.57
C ALA A 45 -32.29 18.93 -27.55
N ALA A 46 -31.98 20.00 -26.82
CA ALA A 46 -30.92 20.05 -25.83
C ALA A 46 -30.96 18.82 -24.91
N SER A 47 -30.01 17.91 -25.12
CA SER A 47 -29.78 16.81 -24.18
C SER A 47 -29.43 17.46 -22.83
N PRO A 48 -30.03 17.02 -21.71
CA PRO A 48 -29.65 17.52 -20.41
C PRO A 48 -28.16 17.22 -20.23
N GLN A 49 -27.36 18.28 -20.25
CA GLN A 49 -25.94 18.23 -19.94
C GLN A 49 -25.78 17.42 -18.64
N PRO A 50 -24.80 16.49 -18.54
CA PRO A 50 -24.56 15.78 -17.30
C PRO A 50 -24.40 16.84 -16.22
N THR A 51 -25.35 16.91 -15.31
CA THR A 51 -25.24 17.76 -14.14
C THR A 51 -23.96 17.31 -13.49
N ALA A 52 -22.96 18.19 -13.42
CA ALA A 52 -21.70 17.90 -12.76
C ALA A 52 -22.07 17.22 -11.44
N ALA A 53 -21.73 15.94 -11.30
CA ALA A 53 -22.03 15.20 -10.09
C ALA A 53 -21.57 16.08 -8.94
N ALA A 54 -22.48 16.42 -8.02
CA ALA A 54 -22.23 17.34 -6.93
C ALA A 54 -20.89 16.96 -6.31
N THR A 55 -19.87 17.75 -6.61
CA THR A 55 -18.52 17.46 -6.17
C THR A 55 -18.58 17.69 -4.69
N ASN A 56 -18.48 16.61 -3.92
CA ASN A 56 -18.52 16.70 -2.47
C ASN A 56 -17.55 17.83 -2.05
N PRO A 57 -18.00 18.88 -1.34
CA PRO A 57 -17.18 20.05 -1.03
C PRO A 57 -15.83 19.69 -0.40
N LEU A 58 -15.76 18.51 0.23
CA LEU A 58 -14.57 17.93 0.85
C LEU A 58 -13.43 17.60 -0.14
N VAL A 59 -13.72 17.39 -1.43
CA VAL A 59 -12.74 16.98 -2.44
C VAL A 59 -12.33 18.14 -3.37
N GLN A 60 -13.11 19.23 -3.39
CA GLN A 60 -12.96 20.36 -4.32
C GLN A 60 -11.57 21.03 -4.28
N ASN A 61 -10.83 20.93 -3.16
CA ASN A 61 -9.52 21.56 -2.97
C ASN A 61 -8.38 20.56 -2.72
N ARG A 62 -8.55 19.29 -3.11
CA ARG A 62 -7.49 18.28 -2.92
C ARG A 62 -6.27 18.66 -3.77
N PRO A 63 -5.05 18.75 -3.18
CA PRO A 63 -3.84 18.98 -3.96
C PRO A 63 -3.66 17.93 -5.06
N ALA A 64 -3.11 18.35 -6.20
CA ALA A 64 -2.85 17.45 -7.32
C ALA A 64 -1.81 16.37 -6.94
N GLY A 65 -1.90 15.21 -7.62
CA GLY A 65 -0.99 14.08 -7.43
C GLY A 65 -1.53 13.00 -6.49
N LYS A 66 -0.86 11.84 -6.51
CA LYS A 66 -1.32 10.61 -5.83
C LYS A 66 -1.50 10.75 -4.32
N ASP A 67 -0.68 11.57 -3.67
CA ASP A 67 -0.66 11.70 -2.22
C ASP A 67 -1.65 12.76 -1.69
N GLY A 68 -2.23 13.60 -2.57
CA GLY A 68 -3.20 14.63 -2.20
C GLY A 68 -2.75 15.51 -1.02
N PHE A 69 -3.63 15.68 -0.03
CA PHE A 69 -3.31 16.41 1.19
C PHE A 69 -2.18 15.78 1.99
N ALA A 70 -2.03 14.44 1.93
CA ALA A 70 -0.97 13.73 2.62
C ALA A 70 0.40 13.85 1.92
N SER A 71 0.58 14.72 0.92
CA SER A 71 1.91 14.99 0.34
C SER A 71 2.92 15.55 1.34
N SER A 72 2.46 16.31 2.35
CA SER A 72 3.30 16.88 3.41
C SER A 72 2.49 17.29 4.64
N ARG A 73 3.16 17.55 5.77
CA ARG A 73 2.49 18.11 6.97
C ARG A 73 1.94 19.53 6.79
N THR A 74 2.37 20.27 5.77
CA THR A 74 1.87 21.63 5.54
C THR A 74 0.47 21.61 4.95
N THR A 75 0.18 20.62 4.10
CA THR A 75 -1.14 20.34 3.53
C THR A 75 -1.97 19.45 4.44
N ASP A 76 -1.34 18.60 5.25
CA ASP A 76 -1.98 17.75 6.23
C ASP A 76 -1.60 18.13 7.68
N LYS A 77 -2.25 19.17 8.20
CA LYS A 77 -1.76 19.90 9.38
C LYS A 77 -2.02 19.23 10.73
N HIS A 78 -2.93 18.27 10.81
CA HIS A 78 -3.30 17.70 12.10
C HIS A 78 -2.34 16.58 12.53
N PRO A 79 -1.97 16.51 13.82
CA PRO A 79 -1.20 15.39 14.31
C PRO A 79 -2.05 14.10 14.27
N LEU A 80 -1.41 12.99 13.88
CA LEU A 80 -2.04 11.67 13.93
C LEU A 80 -2.36 11.29 15.38
N THR A 81 -3.46 10.58 15.56
CA THR A 81 -3.85 10.06 16.88
C THR A 81 -3.94 8.54 16.90
N LEU A 82 -3.75 7.94 18.08
CA LEU A 82 -3.91 6.48 18.22
C LEU A 82 -5.35 6.02 17.97
N LYS A 83 -6.35 6.84 18.31
CA LYS A 83 -7.76 6.50 18.07
C LYS A 83 -8.08 6.47 16.58
N GLU A 84 -7.44 7.34 15.81
CA GLU A 84 -7.59 7.40 14.36
C GLU A 84 -6.88 6.23 13.65
N VAL A 85 -5.59 6.00 13.94
CA VAL A 85 -4.78 5.00 13.22
C VAL A 85 -5.03 3.58 13.72
N PHE A 86 -5.32 3.45 15.02
CA PHE A 86 -5.60 2.17 15.68
C PHE A 86 -6.89 2.32 16.52
N PRO A 87 -8.07 2.39 15.87
CA PRO A 87 -9.33 2.61 16.59
C PRO A 87 -9.67 1.42 17.48
N ASP A 88 -9.89 0.27 16.86
CA ASP A 88 -10.52 -0.87 17.51
C ASP A 88 -9.52 -1.85 18.11
N ALA A 89 -9.93 -2.46 19.24
CA ALA A 89 -9.15 -3.52 19.87
C ALA A 89 -9.02 -4.77 18.97
N LYS A 90 -9.83 -4.90 17.92
CA LYS A 90 -9.77 -5.98 16.94
C LYS A 90 -9.55 -5.41 15.55
N ALA A 91 -8.71 -6.07 14.77
CA ALA A 91 -8.51 -5.84 13.34
C ALA A 91 -8.78 -7.16 12.62
N GLY A 92 -10.03 -7.41 12.21
CA GLY A 92 -10.44 -8.73 11.71
C GLY A 92 -10.25 -9.83 12.74
N SER A 93 -9.47 -10.86 12.41
CA SER A 93 -9.13 -11.98 13.30
C SER A 93 -7.99 -11.70 14.28
N TYR A 94 -7.41 -10.49 14.24
CA TYR A 94 -6.30 -10.08 15.09
C TYR A 94 -6.78 -9.23 16.27
N VAL A 95 -6.14 -9.40 17.42
CA VAL A 95 -6.44 -8.65 18.65
C VAL A 95 -5.26 -7.76 19.00
N ARG A 96 -5.53 -6.47 19.18
CA ARG A 96 -4.55 -5.48 19.66
C ARG A 96 -4.26 -5.70 21.13
N THR A 97 -2.99 -5.74 21.49
CA THR A 97 -2.50 -6.04 22.84
C THR A 97 -1.78 -4.86 23.48
N ALA A 98 -1.23 -3.96 22.65
CA ALA A 98 -0.61 -2.72 23.08
C ALA A 98 -0.77 -1.65 21.99
N ARG A 99 -0.75 -0.38 22.40
CA ARG A 99 -0.58 0.77 21.49
C ARG A 99 0.11 1.91 22.21
N ARG A 100 0.93 2.68 21.49
CA ARG A 100 1.70 3.81 22.03
C ARG A 100 1.94 4.87 20.96
N LEU A 101 1.90 6.13 21.37
CA LEU A 101 2.39 7.26 20.59
C LEU A 101 3.72 7.70 21.21
N ASP A 102 4.79 7.61 20.44
CA ASP A 102 6.13 8.05 20.81
C ASP A 102 6.42 9.40 20.12
N LYS A 103 6.74 10.44 20.90
CA LYS A 103 7.09 11.77 20.36
C LYS A 103 8.54 11.86 19.88
N LYS A 104 9.40 10.97 20.37
CA LYS A 104 10.79 10.83 19.95
C LYS A 104 10.88 9.60 19.05
N CYS A 105 10.86 9.80 17.73
CA CYS A 105 10.77 8.67 16.79
C CYS A 105 11.93 7.68 16.91
N LYS A 106 13.13 8.15 17.27
CA LYS A 106 14.31 7.30 17.52
C LYS A 106 14.09 6.25 18.62
N ASP A 107 13.26 6.54 19.62
CA ASP A 107 12.99 5.60 20.73
C ASP A 107 12.07 4.44 20.29
N ALA A 108 11.48 4.57 19.10
CA ALA A 108 10.52 3.64 18.49
C ALA A 108 11.06 2.96 17.23
N ALA A 109 12.35 3.09 16.95
CA ALA A 109 13.06 2.42 15.87
C ALA A 109 14.30 1.69 16.39
N THR A 110 14.76 0.72 15.61
CA THR A 110 16.05 0.03 15.79
C THR A 110 16.85 0.18 14.50
N GLY A 111 18.16 0.29 14.61
CA GLY A 111 19.09 0.44 13.48
C GLY A 111 19.49 1.89 13.24
N ASP A 112 20.80 2.12 13.06
CA ASP A 112 21.35 3.46 12.93
C ASP A 112 20.88 4.15 11.64
N LYS A 113 20.68 3.41 10.54
CA LYS A 113 20.23 3.99 9.28
C LYS A 113 18.78 4.45 9.39
N LEU A 114 17.90 3.64 9.97
CA LEU A 114 16.51 4.03 10.18
C LEU A 114 16.40 5.19 11.17
N VAL A 115 17.12 5.13 12.30
CA VAL A 115 17.12 6.22 13.30
C VAL A 115 17.58 7.52 12.65
N LYS A 116 18.67 7.50 11.88
CA LYS A 116 19.14 8.67 11.13
C LYS A 116 18.12 9.16 10.10
N ALA A 117 17.54 8.24 9.32
CA ALA A 117 16.56 8.62 8.29
C ALA A 117 15.31 9.26 8.90
N LEU A 118 14.86 8.80 10.07
CA LEU A 118 13.73 9.40 10.80
C LEU A 118 14.05 10.82 11.28
N ASP A 119 15.27 11.05 11.76
CA ASP A 119 15.75 12.37 12.19
C ASP A 119 15.85 13.34 10.99
N ASP A 120 16.53 12.93 9.91
CA ASP A 120 16.66 13.68 8.66
C ASP A 120 15.29 13.96 7.98
N ALA A 121 14.28 13.15 8.30
CA ALA A 121 12.91 13.28 7.82
C ALA A 121 12.03 14.20 8.69
N ASP A 122 12.60 14.84 9.71
CA ASP A 122 11.91 15.67 10.70
C ASP A 122 10.73 14.92 11.37
N CYS A 123 10.92 13.63 11.70
CA CYS A 123 9.87 12.81 12.31
C CYS A 123 9.44 13.37 13.67
N ASN A 124 8.14 13.62 13.85
CA ASN A 124 7.60 14.20 15.09
C ASN A 124 6.62 13.28 15.85
N GLN A 125 6.18 12.19 15.22
CA GLN A 125 5.31 11.20 15.85
C GLN A 125 5.63 9.82 15.28
N MET A 126 5.75 8.83 16.16
CA MET A 126 5.71 7.43 15.79
C MET A 126 4.57 6.75 16.55
N LEU A 127 3.54 6.30 15.85
CA LEU A 127 2.43 5.55 16.43
C LEU A 127 2.70 4.07 16.25
N ARG A 128 2.65 3.29 17.32
CA ARG A 128 2.85 1.83 17.27
C ARG A 128 1.65 1.11 17.87
N ALA A 129 1.28 -0.03 17.29
CA ALA A 129 0.34 -0.95 17.89
C ALA A 129 0.76 -2.40 17.65
N THR A 130 0.54 -3.23 18.66
CA THR A 130 0.91 -4.64 18.66
C THR A 130 -0.32 -5.49 18.59
N TYR A 131 -0.27 -6.51 17.74
CA TYR A 131 -1.36 -7.44 17.48
C TYR A 131 -0.89 -8.87 17.65
N ARG A 132 -1.85 -9.75 17.95
CA ARG A 132 -1.72 -11.20 17.87
C ARG A 132 -2.87 -11.78 17.07
N ASP A 133 -2.65 -12.90 16.41
CA ASP A 133 -3.74 -13.69 15.85
C ASP A 133 -4.54 -14.40 16.96
N LYS A 134 -5.68 -15.00 16.60
CA LYS A 134 -6.54 -15.71 17.55
C LYS A 134 -5.81 -16.84 18.29
N SER A 135 -4.88 -17.53 17.64
CA SER A 135 -4.10 -18.61 18.26
C SER A 135 -2.91 -18.11 19.09
N GLY A 136 -2.55 -16.83 18.98
CA GLY A 136 -1.38 -16.24 19.63
C GLY A 136 -0.04 -16.73 19.06
N LYS A 137 -0.04 -17.35 17.88
CA LYS A 137 1.17 -17.86 17.20
C LYS A 137 1.84 -16.81 16.35
N ILE A 138 1.09 -15.92 15.72
CA ILE A 138 1.60 -14.78 14.95
C ILE A 138 1.42 -13.53 15.78
N ILE A 139 2.51 -12.84 16.04
CA ILE A 139 2.56 -11.61 16.82
C ILE A 139 3.36 -10.55 16.07
N GLY A 140 2.97 -9.29 16.18
CA GLY A 140 3.66 -8.23 15.45
C GLY A 140 3.30 -6.82 15.85
N THR A 141 4.20 -5.88 15.54
CA THR A 141 4.02 -4.44 15.69
C THR A 141 3.84 -3.81 14.32
N VAL A 142 2.84 -2.94 14.20
CA VAL A 142 2.69 -1.97 13.10
C VAL A 142 3.07 -0.60 13.64
N GLY A 143 3.96 0.11 12.96
CA GLY A 143 4.39 1.47 13.23
C GLY A 143 3.98 2.42 12.12
N VAL A 144 3.64 3.66 12.45
CA VAL A 144 3.37 4.75 11.51
C VAL A 144 4.16 5.98 11.94
N ALA A 145 5.14 6.36 11.14
CA ALA A 145 5.95 7.55 11.34
C ALA A 145 5.32 8.74 10.61
N ASN A 146 5.16 9.87 11.30
CA ASN A 146 4.72 11.15 10.75
C ASN A 146 5.93 12.01 10.38
N LEU A 147 6.18 12.17 9.09
CA LEU A 147 7.38 12.79 8.52
C LEU A 147 7.02 14.09 7.81
N LYS A 148 7.99 14.95 7.53
CA LYS A 148 7.67 16.28 6.98
C LYS A 148 7.11 16.24 5.56
N THR A 149 7.63 15.37 4.69
CA THR A 149 7.20 15.26 3.29
C THR A 149 7.14 13.82 2.79
N ALA A 150 6.36 13.59 1.73
CA ALA A 150 6.34 12.31 1.01
C ALA A 150 7.72 11.88 0.50
N LYS A 151 8.55 12.83 0.06
CA LYS A 151 9.93 12.54 -0.37
C LYS A 151 10.79 12.01 0.77
N GLN A 152 10.67 12.61 1.95
CA GLN A 152 11.38 12.13 3.15
C GLN A 152 10.83 10.78 3.62
N ALA A 153 9.52 10.55 3.47
CA ALA A 153 8.93 9.26 3.77
C ALA A 153 9.46 8.13 2.87
N SER A 154 9.68 8.38 1.59
CA SER A 154 10.39 7.42 0.73
C SER A 154 11.78 7.07 1.29
N LYS A 155 12.57 8.06 1.69
CA LYS A 155 13.91 7.82 2.24
C LYS A 155 13.91 6.97 3.52
N VAL A 156 12.93 7.18 4.40
CA VAL A 156 12.74 6.36 5.60
C VAL A 156 12.40 4.92 5.23
N VAL A 157 11.53 4.72 4.24
CA VAL A 157 11.17 3.40 3.73
C VAL A 157 12.37 2.71 3.10
N ASP A 158 13.17 3.42 2.31
CA ASP A 158 14.39 2.89 1.69
C ASP A 158 15.41 2.46 2.75
N ALA A 159 15.55 3.23 3.84
CA ALA A 159 16.41 2.88 4.96
C ALA A 159 15.93 1.60 5.69
N ALA A 160 14.62 1.39 5.79
CA ALA A 160 14.02 0.21 6.42
C ALA A 160 13.87 -1.00 5.48
N ALA A 161 14.11 -0.82 4.17
CA ALA A 161 14.02 -1.89 3.16
C ALA A 161 15.28 -2.76 3.06
N GLY A 162 16.28 -2.54 3.94
CA GLY A 162 17.49 -3.34 3.99
C GLY A 162 17.21 -4.84 4.14
N GLY A 163 17.96 -5.68 3.43
CA GLY A 163 17.78 -7.14 3.45
C GLY A 163 18.17 -7.79 4.79
N ALA A 164 18.98 -7.10 5.60
CA ALA A 164 19.27 -7.50 6.97
C ALA A 164 18.22 -6.91 7.92
N LEU A 165 17.75 -7.68 8.90
CA LEU A 165 16.85 -7.24 9.97
C LEU A 165 17.59 -6.31 10.96
N GLU A 166 18.19 -5.24 10.46
CA GLU A 166 19.00 -4.26 11.20
C GLU A 166 18.21 -2.97 11.46
N ASP A 167 17.39 -2.57 10.48
CA ASP A 167 16.70 -1.29 10.43
C ASP A 167 15.18 -1.50 10.41
N TYR A 168 14.52 -1.40 11.56
CA TYR A 168 13.10 -1.77 11.70
C TYR A 168 12.37 -0.99 12.80
N VAL A 169 11.03 -1.01 12.76
CA VAL A 169 10.22 -0.47 13.86
C VAL A 169 10.50 -1.26 15.14
N LYS A 170 10.89 -0.55 16.20
CA LYS A 170 11.16 -1.20 17.48
C LYS A 170 9.88 -1.89 17.97
N PRO A 171 9.93 -3.21 18.23
CA PRO A 171 8.78 -3.94 18.75
C PRO A 171 8.19 -3.27 20.00
N LEU A 172 6.87 -3.37 20.16
CA LEU A 172 6.15 -2.89 21.34
C LEU A 172 5.56 -4.09 22.10
N PRO A 173 6.31 -4.76 22.98
CA PRO A 173 5.79 -5.90 23.74
C PRO A 173 4.52 -5.53 24.51
N GLY A 174 3.53 -6.42 24.45
CA GLY A 174 2.33 -6.31 25.27
C GLY A 174 2.53 -6.94 26.64
N LYS A 175 1.43 -7.02 27.40
CA LYS A 175 1.43 -7.60 28.75
C LYS A 175 0.89 -9.03 28.80
N ASP A 176 0.37 -9.54 27.68
CA ASP A 176 -0.23 -10.87 27.64
C ASP A 176 0.82 -11.95 27.34
N GLU A 177 0.41 -13.20 27.52
CA GLU A 177 1.28 -14.35 27.32
C GLU A 177 1.77 -14.55 25.88
N ALA A 178 1.08 -13.98 24.90
CA ALA A 178 1.46 -14.09 23.50
C ALA A 178 2.47 -13.02 23.08
N THR A 179 2.23 -11.75 23.42
CA THR A 179 3.03 -10.63 22.88
C THR A 179 4.07 -10.09 23.84
N LYS A 180 4.18 -10.62 25.07
CA LYS A 180 5.28 -10.29 25.99
C LYS A 180 6.67 -10.67 25.44
N THR A 181 6.74 -11.68 24.56
CA THR A 181 7.98 -12.14 23.91
C THR A 181 8.26 -11.44 22.58
N LEU A 182 7.45 -10.46 22.20
CA LEU A 182 7.64 -9.77 20.93
C LEU A 182 8.99 -9.05 20.89
N GLY A 183 9.78 -9.28 19.85
CA GLY A 183 11.12 -8.70 19.68
C GLY A 183 12.26 -9.55 20.23
N THR A 184 12.00 -10.73 20.79
CA THR A 184 13.06 -11.64 21.28
C THR A 184 13.46 -12.73 20.29
N GLY A 185 12.93 -12.69 19.06
CA GLY A 185 13.13 -13.73 18.05
C GLY A 185 13.35 -13.17 16.65
N GLN A 186 13.52 -14.07 15.70
CA GLN A 186 13.65 -13.71 14.29
C GLN A 186 12.29 -13.30 13.71
N ALA A 187 12.30 -12.38 12.76
CA ALA A 187 11.10 -11.73 12.28
C ALA A 187 11.11 -11.49 10.77
N ASN A 188 9.99 -10.96 10.31
CA ASN A 188 9.83 -10.34 9.02
C ASN A 188 9.54 -8.86 9.27
N ALA A 189 10.47 -8.00 8.84
CA ALA A 189 10.29 -6.56 8.82
C ALA A 189 9.83 -6.11 7.44
N GLY A 190 9.19 -4.95 7.39
CA GLY A 190 8.78 -4.34 6.13
C GLY A 190 8.46 -2.87 6.30
N ALA A 191 8.54 -2.13 5.20
CA ALA A 191 8.25 -0.72 5.17
C ALA A 191 7.59 -0.34 3.86
N TRP A 192 6.68 0.62 3.90
CA TRP A 192 6.16 1.28 2.72
C TRP A 192 5.70 2.69 3.05
N ARG A 193 5.51 3.46 1.98
CA ARG A 193 5.15 4.88 2.06
C ARG A 193 3.67 5.06 1.79
N HIS A 194 3.04 5.95 2.55
CA HIS A 194 1.71 6.49 2.25
C HIS A 194 1.74 8.00 2.47
N GLY A 195 1.77 8.80 1.40
CA GLY A 195 2.01 10.24 1.53
C GLY A 195 3.33 10.54 2.25
N HIS A 196 3.29 11.45 3.23
CA HIS A 196 4.37 11.80 4.17
C HIS A 196 4.45 10.87 5.38
N TYR A 197 3.73 9.75 5.36
CA TYR A 197 3.81 8.71 6.37
C TYR A 197 4.68 7.56 5.89
N ALA A 198 5.49 7.01 6.80
CA ALA A 198 6.15 5.72 6.61
C ALA A 198 5.48 4.69 7.53
N VAL A 199 4.94 3.63 6.94
CA VAL A 199 4.39 2.50 7.68
C VAL A 199 5.46 1.43 7.77
N LEU A 200 5.70 0.96 8.98
CA LEU A 200 6.78 0.06 9.33
C LEU A 200 6.19 -1.16 10.04
N LEU A 201 6.76 -2.33 9.79
CA LEU A 201 6.28 -3.58 10.33
C LEU A 201 7.39 -4.37 11.00
N TRP A 202 7.03 -5.10 12.04
CA TRP A 202 7.81 -6.19 12.62
C TRP A 202 6.86 -7.32 13.02
N PHE A 203 6.93 -8.46 12.33
CA PHE A 203 6.08 -9.62 12.60
C PHE A 203 6.92 -10.88 12.76
N GLN A 204 6.56 -11.72 13.71
CA GLN A 204 7.26 -12.97 14.01
C GLN A 204 6.29 -14.05 14.45
N PHE A 205 6.79 -15.28 14.54
CA PHE A 205 6.13 -16.32 15.30
C PHE A 205 6.48 -16.20 16.79
N LYS A 206 5.54 -16.60 17.65
CA LYS A 206 5.67 -16.48 19.11
C LYS A 206 6.88 -17.27 19.67
N ASP A 207 7.19 -18.40 19.06
CA ASP A 207 8.35 -19.24 19.39
C ASP A 207 9.69 -18.65 18.92
N GLY A 208 9.66 -17.59 18.10
CA GLY A 208 10.84 -16.81 17.72
C GLY A 208 11.75 -17.46 16.68
N HIS A 209 11.34 -18.58 16.06
CA HIS A 209 12.12 -19.25 15.03
C HIS A 209 12.34 -18.36 13.80
N GLU A 210 13.40 -18.64 13.03
CA GLU A 210 13.62 -17.94 11.77
C GLU A 210 12.58 -18.35 10.72
N PRO A 211 11.74 -17.42 10.23
CA PRO A 211 10.69 -17.79 9.31
C PRO A 211 11.26 -18.17 7.94
N SER A 212 10.83 -19.32 7.43
CA SER A 212 11.08 -19.73 6.05
C SER A 212 10.48 -18.71 5.05
N LYS A 213 10.85 -18.82 3.76
CA LYS A 213 10.29 -17.95 2.70
C LYS A 213 8.75 -17.98 2.64
N ALA A 214 8.15 -19.16 2.85
CA ALA A 214 6.70 -19.32 2.86
C ALA A 214 6.06 -18.68 4.11
N GLU A 215 6.72 -18.81 5.25
CA GLU A 215 6.30 -18.21 6.51
C GLU A 215 6.43 -16.68 6.51
N ARG A 216 7.48 -16.12 5.91
CA ARG A 216 7.61 -14.67 5.69
C ARG A 216 6.42 -14.11 4.91
N LYS A 217 5.94 -14.82 3.88
CA LYS A 217 4.70 -14.43 3.17
C LYS A 217 3.48 -14.43 4.09
N LYS A 218 3.36 -15.41 5.01
CA LYS A 218 2.28 -15.44 6.01
C LYS A 218 2.36 -14.25 6.96
N LEU A 219 3.57 -13.91 7.45
CA LEU A 219 3.80 -12.76 8.32
C LEU A 219 3.47 -11.43 7.61
N THR A 220 3.88 -11.27 6.35
CA THR A 220 3.51 -10.11 5.52
C THR A 220 1.99 -10.04 5.33
N ALA A 221 1.32 -11.15 5.01
CA ALA A 221 -0.12 -11.17 4.83
C ALA A 221 -0.87 -10.79 6.13
N ALA A 222 -0.40 -11.26 7.28
CA ALA A 222 -0.95 -10.90 8.58
C ALA A 222 -0.83 -9.39 8.84
N ALA A 223 0.35 -8.83 8.58
CA ALA A 223 0.60 -7.42 8.76
C ALA A 223 -0.24 -6.53 7.83
N MET A 224 -0.38 -6.92 6.57
CA MET A 224 -1.22 -6.22 5.60
C MET A 224 -2.70 -6.29 5.98
N ALA A 225 -3.21 -7.46 6.40
CA ALA A 225 -4.58 -7.60 6.87
C ALA A 225 -4.89 -6.70 8.07
N ILE A 226 -3.92 -6.47 8.96
CA ILE A 226 -4.05 -5.52 10.06
C ILE A 226 -4.03 -4.07 9.53
N ALA A 227 -3.08 -3.73 8.67
CA ALA A 227 -2.95 -2.38 8.11
C ALA A 227 -4.20 -1.96 7.32
N ASP A 228 -4.76 -2.86 6.50
CA ASP A 228 -6.01 -2.66 5.73
C ASP A 228 -7.21 -2.31 6.60
N LYS A 229 -7.26 -2.83 7.83
CA LYS A 229 -8.37 -2.60 8.77
C LYS A 229 -8.11 -1.46 9.75
N THR A 230 -6.91 -0.89 9.78
CA THR A 230 -6.52 0.09 10.81
C THR A 230 -5.84 1.30 10.19
N VAL A 231 -4.61 1.13 9.70
CA VAL A 231 -3.75 2.21 9.21
C VAL A 231 -4.30 2.83 7.93
N TYR A 232 -4.60 2.04 6.90
CA TYR A 232 -4.96 2.58 5.59
C TYR A 232 -6.25 3.39 5.57
N PRO A 233 -7.35 2.97 6.21
CA PRO A 233 -8.56 3.79 6.27
C PRO A 233 -8.30 5.20 6.81
N ALA A 234 -7.45 5.31 7.84
CA ALA A 234 -7.03 6.59 8.38
C ALA A 234 -6.20 7.38 7.36
N LEU A 235 -5.12 6.81 6.85
CA LEU A 235 -4.20 7.52 5.96
C LEU A 235 -4.83 7.89 4.60
N ASP A 236 -5.73 7.06 4.07
CA ASP A 236 -6.50 7.35 2.86
C ASP A 236 -7.43 8.53 3.09
N SER A 237 -8.13 8.57 4.23
CA SER A 237 -8.95 9.72 4.63
C SER A 237 -8.11 11.00 4.73
N ARG A 238 -6.89 10.92 5.30
CA ARG A 238 -5.93 12.04 5.32
C ARG A 238 -5.55 12.50 3.93
N ALA A 239 -5.21 11.59 3.03
CA ALA A 239 -4.83 11.91 1.66
C ALA A 239 -5.97 12.53 0.85
N LEU A 240 -7.22 12.13 1.13
CA LEU A 240 -8.42 12.60 0.46
C LEU A 240 -8.91 13.95 0.98
N THR A 241 -8.91 14.15 2.30
CA THR A 241 -9.61 15.29 2.94
C THR A 241 -8.71 16.24 3.72
N GLY A 242 -7.50 15.82 4.11
CA GLY A 242 -6.62 16.57 5.03
C GLY A 242 -7.19 16.74 6.45
N ARG A 243 -8.29 16.06 6.76
CA ARG A 243 -9.00 16.13 8.04
C ARG A 243 -8.86 14.82 8.80
N LYS A 244 -9.17 14.85 10.09
CA LYS A 244 -9.26 13.61 10.88
C LYS A 244 -10.53 12.86 10.46
N PRO A 245 -10.51 11.52 10.37
CA PRO A 245 -11.73 10.73 10.29
C PRO A 245 -12.63 11.05 11.50
N GLU A 246 -13.92 11.29 11.25
CA GLU A 246 -14.93 11.46 12.30
C GLU A 246 -15.30 10.11 12.96
#